data_AF-A0A177QKK4-F1
#
_entry.id   AF-A0A177QKK4-F1
#
_cell.length_a   1.000
_cell.length_b   1.000
_cell.length_c   1.000
_cell.angle_alpha   90.00
_cell.angle_beta   90.00
_cell.angle_gamma   90.00
#
_symmetry.space_group_name_H-M   'P 1'
#
loop_
_entity.id
_entity.type
_entity.pdbx_description
1 polymer ?
#
loop_
_entity_poly.entity_id
_entity_poly.type
_entity_poly.pdbx_seq_one_letter_code
_entity_poly.pdbx_strand_id
1 'polypeptide(L)'
;MNRGIIGLFALWVCLGEGISLAAGGAVARIGDSGDSVELSQLIDGRTVVDSLPLYRAGSVRYFSAGIGIEERSAEYPPFSLKLVFTAGGKPFLAGVAVTIQPAKGGPPIGISGDHVNGPWLFVDLPSGTYHVTAIHTDLMQGLKEVTVEAGKMKTVYLRWPKESGITAPSGE
;
A
#
# COMPACT_ATOMS: atom_id res chain seq x y z
N MET A 1 -0.11 -29.59 66.37
CA MET A 1 0.54 -30.92 66.40
C MET A 1 -0.15 -31.80 65.37
N ASN A 2 0.57 -32.11 64.29
CA ASN A 2 0.43 -33.20 63.29
C ASN A 2 -0.96 -33.72 62.85
N ARG A 3 -1.24 -34.18 61.63
CA ARG A 3 -0.63 -34.36 60.29
C ARG A 3 -1.71 -35.12 59.50
N GLY A 4 -1.85 -34.93 58.19
CA GLY A 4 -2.69 -35.81 57.37
C GLY A 4 -2.77 -35.39 55.90
N ILE A 5 -1.76 -35.75 55.12
CA ILE A 5 -1.75 -35.73 53.64
C ILE A 5 -2.34 -37.04 53.15
N ILE A 6 -3.25 -37.01 52.16
CA ILE A 6 -3.52 -37.91 51.02
C ILE A 6 -4.63 -37.16 50.25
N GLY A 7 -4.60 -36.77 48.97
CA GLY A 7 -3.94 -37.29 47.78
C GLY A 7 -5.01 -37.37 46.67
N LEU A 8 -4.59 -37.22 45.41
CA LEU A 8 -5.25 -37.67 44.16
C LEU A 8 -5.95 -36.66 43.22
N PHE A 9 -5.49 -36.78 41.98
CA PHE A 9 -6.04 -36.42 40.67
C PHE A 9 -5.89 -34.99 40.14
N ALA A 10 -4.73 -34.83 39.50
CA ALA A 10 -4.57 -34.06 38.28
C ALA A 10 -5.76 -34.25 37.32
N LEU A 11 -6.39 -33.14 36.96
CA LEU A 11 -6.98 -33.00 35.64
C LEU A 11 -6.46 -31.69 35.05
N TRP A 12 -5.26 -31.80 34.50
CA TRP A 12 -4.71 -30.83 33.59
C TRP A 12 -5.56 -30.90 32.32
N VAL A 13 -6.64 -30.11 32.27
CA VAL A 13 -7.31 -29.82 31.02
C VAL A 13 -6.46 -28.77 30.32
N CYS A 14 -5.49 -29.24 29.52
CA CYS A 14 -4.99 -28.49 28.38
C CYS A 14 -6.19 -28.31 27.43
N LEU A 15 -7.04 -27.32 27.71
CA LEU A 15 -7.83 -26.74 26.64
C LEU A 15 -6.79 -26.06 25.76
N GLY A 16 -6.41 -26.79 24.71
CA GLY A 16 -5.51 -26.31 23.69
C GLY A 16 -5.96 -24.91 23.33
N GLU A 17 -5.13 -23.93 23.66
CA GLU A 17 -5.06 -22.73 22.86
C GLU A 17 -4.81 -23.27 21.46
N GLY A 18 -5.89 -23.40 20.69
CA GLY A 18 -5.78 -23.47 19.26
C GLY A 18 -4.93 -22.27 18.94
N ILE A 19 -3.66 -22.52 18.59
CA ILE A 19 -2.78 -21.52 18.03
C ILE A 19 -3.54 -21.09 16.80
N SER A 20 -4.31 -20.02 16.96
CA SER A 20 -4.83 -19.29 15.84
C SER A 20 -3.58 -18.96 15.08
N LEU A 21 -3.36 -19.59 13.92
CA LEU A 21 -2.51 -19.01 12.91
C LEU A 21 -3.16 -17.65 12.66
N ALA A 22 -2.72 -16.64 13.41
CA ALA A 22 -2.74 -15.30 12.90
C ALA A 22 -2.03 -15.46 11.56
N ALA A 23 -2.78 -15.30 10.48
CA ALA A 23 -2.20 -15.14 9.17
C ALA A 23 -1.22 -13.98 9.34
N GLY A 24 0.05 -14.30 9.59
CA GLY A 24 1.10 -13.33 9.81
C GLY A 24 1.30 -12.66 8.47
N GLY A 25 0.51 -11.62 8.19
CA GLY A 25 0.65 -10.83 6.99
C GLY A 25 2.07 -10.29 6.91
N ALA A 26 2.56 -10.06 5.69
CA ALA A 26 3.84 -9.41 5.51
C ALA A 26 3.85 -8.09 6.30
N VAL A 27 4.99 -7.74 6.90
CA VAL A 27 5.18 -6.43 7.52
C VAL A 27 6.19 -5.68 6.68
N ALA A 28 5.78 -4.54 6.14
CA ALA A 28 6.65 -3.67 5.39
C ALA A 28 7.35 -2.69 6.33
N ARG A 29 8.65 -2.48 6.14
CA ARG A 29 9.45 -1.47 6.84
C ARG A 29 10.31 -0.71 5.85
N ILE A 30 10.74 0.49 6.22
CA ILE A 30 11.75 1.20 5.43
C ILE A 30 13.09 0.51 5.72
N GLY A 31 13.79 0.06 4.68
CA GLY A 31 15.09 -0.57 4.82
C GLY A 31 16.15 0.39 5.37
N ASP A 32 17.23 -0.14 5.91
CA ASP A 32 18.26 0.64 6.61
C ASP A 32 18.93 1.70 5.73
N SER A 33 19.03 1.45 4.42
CA SER A 33 19.53 2.42 3.44
C SER A 33 18.60 3.62 3.23
N GLY A 34 17.31 3.47 3.57
CA GLY A 34 16.29 4.47 3.32
C GLY A 34 15.85 4.59 1.86
N ASP A 35 16.24 3.64 1.01
CA ASP A 35 15.95 3.63 -0.44
C ASP A 35 15.07 2.44 -0.88
N SER A 36 14.61 1.64 0.08
CA SER A 36 13.68 0.53 -0.14
C SER A 36 12.59 0.46 0.93
N VAL A 37 11.49 -0.18 0.56
CA VAL A 37 10.49 -0.72 1.48
C VAL A 37 10.61 -2.25 1.45
N GLU A 38 10.98 -2.83 2.58
CA GLU A 38 11.24 -4.26 2.76
C GLU A 38 10.02 -4.93 3.37
N LEU A 39 9.42 -5.85 2.61
CA LEU A 39 8.28 -6.67 3.04
C LEU A 39 8.82 -7.98 3.61
N SER A 40 8.69 -8.15 4.93
CA SER A 40 9.12 -9.36 5.62
C SER A 40 7.93 -10.27 5.91
N GLN A 41 8.01 -11.54 5.53
CA GLN A 41 7.00 -12.55 5.84
C GLN A 41 7.66 -13.85 6.34
N LEU A 42 7.01 -14.56 7.26
CA LEU A 42 7.47 -15.86 7.73
C LEU A 42 6.82 -16.96 6.87
N ILE A 43 7.64 -17.71 6.14
CA ILE A 43 7.23 -18.81 5.26
C ILE A 43 8.02 -20.05 5.69
N ASP A 44 7.34 -21.12 6.14
CA ASP A 44 7.94 -22.37 6.59
C ASP A 44 9.09 -22.19 7.62
N GLY A 45 8.91 -21.24 8.55
CA GLY A 45 9.91 -20.92 9.58
C GLY A 45 11.12 -20.12 9.09
N ARG A 46 11.11 -19.66 7.84
CA ARG A 46 12.12 -18.76 7.26
C ARG A 46 11.52 -17.39 7.01
N THR A 47 12.26 -16.35 7.35
CA THR A 47 11.90 -14.98 6.95
C THR A 47 12.30 -14.78 5.50
N VAL A 48 11.31 -14.52 4.64
CA VAL A 48 11.51 -14.07 3.27
C VAL A 48 11.31 -12.55 3.25
N VAL A 49 12.21 -11.85 2.57
CA VAL A 49 12.18 -10.39 2.45
C VAL A 49 12.17 -10.00 0.98
N ASP A 50 11.09 -9.37 0.55
CA ASP A 50 10.98 -8.72 -0.76
C ASP A 50 11.23 -7.22 -0.63
N SER A 51 11.85 -6.62 -1.64
CA SER A 51 12.23 -5.20 -1.61
C SER A 51 11.54 -4.43 -2.72
N LEU A 52 10.83 -3.37 -2.35
CA LEU A 52 10.23 -2.40 -3.26
C LEU A 52 11.07 -1.12 -3.28
N PRO A 53 11.35 -0.53 -4.46
CA PRO A 53 12.09 0.73 -4.54
C PRO A 53 11.36 1.88 -3.84
N LEU A 54 12.08 2.65 -3.00
CA LEU A 54 11.58 3.86 -2.36
C LEU A 54 12.20 5.09 -3.05
N TYR A 55 11.38 5.81 -3.79
CA TYR A 55 11.79 6.98 -4.55
C TYR A 55 11.58 8.28 -3.76
N ARG A 56 12.15 9.37 -4.27
CA ARG A 56 11.99 10.72 -3.74
C ARG A 56 11.64 11.73 -4.82
N ALA A 57 10.80 12.69 -4.46
CA ALA A 57 10.52 13.90 -5.22
C ALA A 57 10.66 15.09 -4.26
N GLY A 58 11.82 15.77 -4.30
CA GLY A 58 12.21 16.70 -3.25
C GLY A 58 12.33 15.98 -1.90
N SER A 59 11.60 16.46 -0.89
CA SER A 59 11.57 15.84 0.45
C SER A 59 10.51 14.74 0.59
N VAL A 60 9.63 14.55 -0.41
CA VAL A 60 8.54 13.58 -0.35
C VAL A 60 9.04 12.21 -0.81
N ARG A 61 8.79 11.19 0.00
CA ARG A 61 9.09 9.79 -0.34
C ARG A 61 7.86 9.11 -0.90
N TYR A 62 8.05 8.20 -1.86
CA TYR A 62 6.96 7.43 -2.43
C TYR A 62 7.43 6.09 -2.98
N PHE A 63 6.54 5.11 -2.99
CA PHE A 63 6.79 3.80 -3.59
C PHE A 63 5.49 3.21 -4.14
N SER A 64 5.63 2.29 -5.09
CA SER A 64 4.51 1.56 -5.67
C SER A 64 4.44 0.14 -5.13
N ALA A 65 3.21 -0.36 -4.93
CA ALA A 65 2.96 -1.74 -4.51
C ALA A 65 1.57 -2.22 -4.98
N GLY A 66 1.14 -3.33 -4.41
CA GLY A 66 -0.16 -3.95 -4.63
C GLY A 66 -0.20 -4.91 -5.82
N ILE A 67 0.94 -5.41 -6.33
CA ILE A 67 0.98 -6.41 -7.43
C ILE A 67 0.74 -7.82 -6.87
N GLY A 68 1.47 -8.21 -5.83
CA GLY A 68 1.33 -9.48 -5.14
C GLY A 68 0.17 -9.52 -4.14
N ILE A 69 -0.23 -10.73 -3.74
CA ILE A 69 -1.15 -10.92 -2.60
C ILE A 69 -0.47 -10.44 -1.31
N GLU A 70 0.82 -10.74 -1.15
CA GLU A 70 1.62 -10.35 0.03
C GLU A 70 1.68 -8.84 0.20
N GLU A 71 1.94 -8.10 -0.88
CA GLU A 71 1.86 -6.63 -0.88
C GLU A 71 0.46 -6.13 -0.50
N ARG A 72 -0.60 -6.85 -0.85
CA ARG A 72 -1.97 -6.41 -0.52
C ARG A 72 -2.40 -6.72 0.90
N SER A 73 -1.84 -7.76 1.51
CA SER A 73 -2.06 -8.12 2.91
C SER A 73 -1.07 -7.47 3.87
N ALA A 74 -0.04 -6.79 3.34
CA ALA A 74 1.02 -6.23 4.16
C ALA A 74 0.56 -5.07 5.06
N GLU A 75 1.13 -5.02 6.26
CA GLU A 75 1.10 -3.83 7.10
C GLU A 75 2.20 -2.87 6.64
N TYR A 76 1.85 -1.65 6.25
CA TYR A 76 2.79 -0.66 5.74
C TYR A 76 3.19 0.40 6.77
N PRO A 77 4.40 0.96 6.67
CA PRO A 77 4.78 2.14 7.46
C PRO A 77 3.83 3.31 7.16
N PRO A 78 3.74 4.30 8.06
CA PRO A 78 2.66 5.31 8.03
C PRO A 78 2.89 6.40 6.98
N PHE A 79 2.76 6.04 5.70
CA PHE A 79 2.64 7.00 4.61
C PHE A 79 1.28 7.69 4.70
N SER A 80 1.26 9.01 4.58
CA SER A 80 0.03 9.81 4.77
C SER A 80 -1.02 9.63 3.68
N LEU A 81 -0.63 9.18 2.47
CA LEU A 81 -1.52 9.04 1.33
C LEU A 81 -1.27 7.70 0.61
N LYS A 82 -2.35 6.97 0.34
CA LYS A 82 -2.41 5.81 -0.54
C LYS A 82 -3.36 6.11 -1.70
N LEU A 83 -2.83 6.14 -2.91
CA LEU A 83 -3.62 6.18 -4.13
C LEU A 83 -3.86 4.75 -4.63
N VAL A 84 -5.09 4.44 -5.01
CA VAL A 84 -5.45 3.15 -5.62
C VAL A 84 -5.97 3.40 -7.01
N PHE A 85 -5.30 2.81 -8.00
CA PHE A 85 -5.60 2.97 -9.42
C PHE A 85 -6.35 1.75 -9.95
N THR A 86 -7.44 2.00 -10.67
CA THR A 86 -8.27 0.95 -11.30
C THR A 86 -8.76 1.39 -12.66
N ALA A 87 -8.99 0.45 -13.58
CA ALA A 87 -9.60 0.74 -14.87
C ALA A 87 -10.77 -0.22 -15.13
N GLY A 88 -11.78 0.21 -15.89
CA GLY A 88 -12.98 -0.58 -16.16
C GLY A 88 -12.67 -2.00 -16.70
N GLY A 89 -12.81 -3.00 -15.83
CA GLY A 89 -12.57 -4.42 -16.14
C GLY A 89 -11.17 -4.95 -15.80
N LYS A 90 -10.23 -4.10 -15.35
CA LYS A 90 -8.90 -4.52 -14.87
C LYS A 90 -8.77 -4.20 -13.37
N PRO A 91 -8.46 -5.20 -12.52
CA PRO A 91 -8.22 -4.94 -11.10
C PRO A 91 -6.89 -4.22 -10.85
N PHE A 92 -5.99 -4.16 -11.86
CA PHE A 92 -4.66 -3.58 -11.76
C PHE A 92 -4.41 -2.53 -12.84
N LEU A 93 -3.91 -1.38 -12.42
CA LEU A 93 -3.47 -0.30 -13.30
C LEU A 93 -2.12 0.22 -12.81
N ALA A 94 -1.11 0.13 -13.68
CA ALA A 94 0.25 0.64 -13.45
C ALA A 94 0.57 1.73 -14.48
N GLY A 95 1.78 2.30 -14.48
CA GLY A 95 2.19 3.31 -15.45
C GLY A 95 1.48 4.65 -15.28
N VAL A 96 0.94 4.93 -14.09
CA VAL A 96 0.16 6.14 -13.82
C VAL A 96 1.10 7.27 -13.42
N ALA A 97 1.20 8.31 -14.25
CA ALA A 97 1.90 9.54 -13.88
C ALA A 97 1.04 10.36 -12.91
N VAL A 98 1.61 10.84 -11.81
CA VAL A 98 0.86 11.56 -10.77
C VAL A 98 1.50 12.92 -10.50
N THR A 99 0.66 13.95 -10.42
CA THR A 99 1.01 15.29 -9.98
C THR A 99 0.20 15.63 -8.74
N ILE A 100 0.87 16.01 -7.65
CA ILE A 100 0.24 16.43 -6.40
C ILE A 100 0.57 17.90 -6.16
N GLN A 101 -0.45 18.75 -6.20
CA GLN A 101 -0.33 20.20 -6.03
C GLN A 101 -0.84 20.60 -4.63
N PRO A 102 -0.01 21.22 -3.78
CA PRO A 102 -0.49 21.80 -2.53
C PRO A 102 -1.56 22.89 -2.79
N ALA A 103 -2.70 22.81 -2.10
CA ALA A 103 -3.81 23.76 -2.26
C ALA A 103 -3.46 25.17 -1.76
N LYS A 104 -2.54 25.27 -0.79
CA LYS A 104 -2.01 26.54 -0.28
C LYS A 104 -0.97 27.20 -1.22
N GLY A 105 -0.72 26.59 -2.39
CA GLY A 105 0.39 26.98 -3.28
C GLY A 105 1.71 26.32 -2.89
N GLY A 106 2.68 26.39 -3.80
CA GLY A 106 3.98 25.71 -3.69
C GLY A 106 4.28 24.86 -4.93
N PRO A 107 5.51 24.30 -5.02
CA PRO A 107 5.89 23.48 -6.16
C PRO A 107 5.07 22.18 -6.20
N PRO A 108 4.64 21.72 -7.39
CA PRO A 108 4.01 20.43 -7.55
C PRO A 108 4.99 19.29 -7.29
N ILE A 109 4.49 18.20 -6.73
CA ILE A 109 5.22 16.94 -6.58
C ILE A 109 4.86 16.07 -7.78
N GLY A 110 5.84 15.83 -8.65
CA GLY A 110 5.69 14.95 -9.82
C GLY A 110 6.21 13.54 -9.53
N ILE A 111 5.43 12.54 -9.90
CA ILE A 111 5.78 11.11 -9.82
C ILE A 111 5.65 10.53 -11.22
N SER A 112 6.76 9.99 -11.76
CA SER A 112 6.79 9.38 -13.09
C SER A 112 5.97 8.09 -13.12
N GLY A 113 5.27 7.84 -14.23
CA GLY A 113 4.56 6.59 -14.45
C GLY A 113 5.49 5.36 -14.41
N ASP A 114 6.76 5.52 -14.81
CA ASP A 114 7.77 4.45 -14.79
C ASP A 114 8.12 3.98 -13.36
N HIS A 115 7.80 4.78 -12.34
CA HIS A 115 7.98 4.40 -10.93
C HIS A 115 6.72 3.75 -10.34
N VAL A 116 5.59 3.80 -11.06
CA VAL A 116 4.29 3.28 -10.61
C VAL A 116 4.05 1.93 -11.27
N ASN A 117 4.70 0.90 -10.72
CA ASN A 117 4.69 -0.46 -11.30
C ASN A 117 3.48 -1.30 -10.85
N GLY A 118 2.72 -0.83 -9.88
CA GLY A 118 1.56 -1.50 -9.32
C GLY A 118 0.34 -0.59 -9.14
N PRO A 119 -0.81 -1.17 -8.75
CA PRO A 119 -2.07 -0.44 -8.60
C PRO A 119 -2.09 0.51 -7.41
N TRP A 120 -1.14 0.40 -6.47
CA TRP A 120 -1.08 1.25 -5.29
C TRP A 120 0.16 2.14 -5.37
N LEU A 121 -0.02 3.41 -5.01
CA LEU A 121 1.05 4.36 -4.80
C LEU A 121 0.93 4.94 -3.41
N PHE A 122 1.98 4.80 -2.62
CA PHE A 122 2.08 5.35 -1.28
C PHE A 122 2.94 6.61 -1.33
N VAL A 123 2.48 7.70 -0.72
CA VAL A 123 3.16 8.99 -0.73
C VAL A 123 3.18 9.58 0.68
N ASP A 124 4.38 9.94 1.14
CA ASP A 124 4.63 10.51 2.46
C ASP A 124 4.60 12.04 2.38
N LEU A 125 3.40 12.59 2.51
CA LEU A 125 3.11 14.02 2.43
C LEU A 125 3.07 14.65 3.82
N PRO A 126 3.54 15.90 3.96
CA PRO A 126 3.20 16.72 5.11
C PRO A 126 1.69 16.88 5.28
N SER A 127 1.24 17.13 6.52
CA SER A 127 -0.16 17.46 6.79
C SER A 127 -0.59 18.68 5.98
N GLY A 128 -1.72 18.58 5.28
CA GLY A 128 -2.18 19.64 4.40
C GLY A 128 -3.30 19.20 3.46
N THR A 129 -3.67 20.09 2.56
CA THR A 129 -4.71 19.85 1.54
C THR A 129 -4.06 19.94 0.16
N TYR A 130 -4.38 18.97 -0.70
CA TYR A 130 -3.76 18.79 -2.00
C TYR A 130 -4.79 18.57 -3.10
N HIS A 131 -4.45 18.96 -4.33
CA HIS A 131 -5.11 18.53 -5.54
C HIS A 131 -4.25 17.45 -6.19
N VAL A 132 -4.84 16.31 -6.51
CA VAL A 132 -4.15 15.17 -7.12
C VAL A 132 -4.64 15.03 -8.55
N THR A 133 -3.72 15.01 -9.51
CA THR A 133 -3.98 14.68 -10.90
C THR A 133 -3.22 13.41 -11.23
N ALA A 134 -3.90 12.43 -11.82
CA ALA A 134 -3.32 11.19 -12.26
C ALA A 134 -3.62 10.98 -13.75
N ILE A 135 -2.62 10.58 -14.52
CA ILE A 135 -2.72 10.38 -15.96
C ILE A 135 -2.29 8.95 -16.26
N HIS A 136 -3.13 8.23 -16.98
CA HIS A 136 -2.82 6.91 -17.52
C HIS A 136 -3.05 6.94 -19.02
N THR A 137 -2.00 6.67 -19.80
CA THR A 137 -2.01 6.89 -21.26
C THR A 137 -2.40 8.34 -21.55
N ASP A 138 -3.58 8.59 -22.13
CA ASP A 138 -4.08 9.93 -22.46
C ASP A 138 -5.28 10.36 -21.60
N LEU A 139 -5.67 9.52 -20.63
CA LEU A 139 -6.84 9.78 -19.79
C LEU A 139 -6.42 10.35 -18.44
N MET A 140 -6.93 11.54 -18.14
CA MET A 140 -6.70 12.23 -16.87
C MET A 140 -7.83 11.96 -15.88
N GLN A 141 -7.46 11.77 -14.61
CA GLN A 141 -8.35 11.77 -13.45
C GLN A 141 -7.84 12.78 -12.43
N GLY A 142 -8.76 13.56 -11.85
CA GLY A 142 -8.43 14.63 -10.90
C GLY A 142 -9.26 14.53 -9.62
N LEU A 143 -8.62 14.74 -8.48
CA LEU A 143 -9.23 14.85 -7.17
C LEU A 143 -8.83 16.19 -6.55
N LYS A 144 -9.81 16.97 -6.08
CA LYS A 144 -9.57 18.23 -5.39
C LYS A 144 -9.74 18.05 -3.87
N GLU A 145 -9.06 18.89 -3.11
CA GLU A 145 -9.23 18.99 -1.65
C GLU A 145 -8.95 17.69 -0.88
N VAL A 146 -7.93 16.94 -1.32
CA VAL A 146 -7.43 15.76 -0.61
C VAL A 146 -6.65 16.23 0.62
N THR A 147 -7.33 16.28 1.76
CA THR A 147 -6.71 16.59 3.06
C THR A 147 -6.03 15.36 3.65
N VAL A 148 -4.75 15.47 3.99
CA VAL A 148 -3.92 14.40 4.58
C VAL A 148 -3.35 14.85 5.92
N GLU A 149 -3.11 13.89 6.80
CA GLU A 149 -2.45 14.10 8.09
C GLU A 149 -1.19 13.23 8.13
N ALA A 150 -0.06 13.82 8.51
CA ALA A 150 1.19 13.08 8.67
C ALA A 150 0.99 11.92 9.67
N GLY A 151 1.49 10.74 9.31
CA GLY A 151 1.38 9.53 10.12
C GLY A 151 0.01 8.83 10.06
N LYS A 152 -1.00 9.40 9.38
CA LYS A 152 -2.31 8.76 9.18
C LYS A 152 -2.58 8.54 7.71
N MET A 153 -2.63 7.28 7.31
CA MET A 153 -2.84 6.92 5.91
C MET A 153 -4.26 7.24 5.46
N LYS A 154 -4.39 8.19 4.54
CA LYS A 154 -5.61 8.42 3.78
C LYS A 154 -5.58 7.61 2.50
N THR A 155 -6.62 6.82 2.23
CA THR A 155 -6.76 6.10 0.97
C THR A 155 -7.72 6.84 0.05
N VAL A 156 -7.35 7.02 -1.22
CA VAL A 156 -8.22 7.56 -2.27
C VAL A 156 -8.15 6.68 -3.51
N TYR A 157 -9.25 6.63 -4.26
CA TYR A 157 -9.39 5.79 -5.44
C TYR A 157 -9.50 6.66 -6.68
N LEU A 158 -8.71 6.33 -7.70
CA LEU A 158 -8.75 6.94 -9.03
C LEU A 158 -9.15 5.83 -10.01
N ARG A 159 -10.27 6.03 -10.70
CA ARG A 159 -10.87 5.03 -11.56
C ARG A 159 -11.01 5.55 -12.97
N TRP A 160 -10.44 4.83 -13.91
CA TRP A 160 -10.57 5.10 -15.33
C TRP A 160 -11.73 4.32 -15.93
N PRO A 161 -12.42 4.89 -16.94
CA PRO A 161 -13.37 4.14 -17.74
C PRO A 161 -12.65 2.98 -18.45
N LYS A 162 -13.41 1.98 -18.89
CA LYS A 162 -12.89 0.95 -19.79
C LYS A 162 -12.45 1.64 -21.08
N GLU A 163 -11.28 1.30 -21.63
CA GLU A 163 -10.91 1.67 -22.99
C GLU A 163 -11.98 1.09 -23.93
N SER A 164 -12.90 1.93 -24.37
CA SER A 164 -13.76 1.60 -25.50
C SER A 164 -12.85 1.63 -26.72
N GLY A 165 -12.53 0.45 -27.26
CA GLY A 165 -11.72 0.34 -28.47
C GLY A 165 -12.23 1.31 -29.51
N ILE A 166 -11.32 2.13 -30.05
CA ILE A 166 -11.58 2.99 -31.19
C ILE A 166 -12.17 2.10 -32.28
N THR A 167 -13.45 2.28 -32.60
CA THR A 167 -14.04 1.78 -33.84
C THR A 167 -13.23 2.41 -34.97
N ALA A 168 -12.37 1.62 -35.62
CA ALA A 168 -11.76 2.03 -36.87
C ALA A 168 -12.89 2.40 -37.86
N PRO A 169 -12.81 3.51 -38.60
CA PRO A 169 -13.74 3.71 -39.70
C PRO A 169 -13.53 2.57 -40.69
N SER A 170 -14.57 1.74 -40.85
CA SER A 170 -14.67 0.79 -41.95
C SER A 170 -14.68 1.62 -43.23
N GLY A 171 -13.52 1.75 -43.86
CA GLY A 171 -13.40 2.27 -45.22
C GLY A 171 -13.97 1.25 -46.18
N GLU A 172 -14.88 1.74 -47.02
CA GLU A 172 -15.55 1.07 -48.15
C GLU A 172 -14.59 0.47 -49.17
#